data_AF-A0A668UH41-F1
#
_entry.id   AF-A0A668UH41-F1
#
_cell.length_a   1.000
_cell.length_b   1.000
_cell.length_c   1.000
_cell.angle_alpha   90.00
_cell.angle_beta   90.00
_cell.angle_gamma   90.00
#
_symmetry.space_group_name_H-M   'P 1'
#
loop_
_entity.id
_entity.type
_entity.pdbx_description
1 polymer ?
#
loop_
_entity_poly.entity_id
_entity_poly.type
_entity_poly.pdbx_seq_one_letter_code
_entity_poly.pdbx_strand_id
1 'polypeptide(L)'
;LDSQNATKTGIYLMQEGNEEPFNIRLHLAKDILTIQEQDVICVSGEPFYSSERTVTIRRQTIGGFGLSIKGGAEHKIPVVISKISKEQKAELSGLLFIGDGILQINGINVRSYRHEEVVQVLRNAGEEVTLTVSFLKKTPAFLKLPLCEDCTCIPSDQSSGTSSPLCDSGLHLNYHPNNTDTLSCSSWPTSPGLRWEKRWVDLRLIPLLHSRLSQYIPGSDVSRKNAFQVIAVDGVCSGVIQFPTAEECLDWLQAIASNISSLTKHNVKKINRNFSVNQQIIYMGWVDEKEQDSVQDRMYSPKFLALRGSSLFKFSAPPVTTWDWTRAEKSFTVYEIMCKILKDSDLLDKRKHCFSVQTESGEDMFFSVELECELLIWEKAFQMATFLEVERIQCKTYACIMESHLMGLTIDFGMGFVCFDAASKAVLWRYKFSQLKGSSDDGKSKIKFLFQNQDSKSIEAKELEFSNLFAVLHCIHAFFAAKVACLDPMFVESQGTATTTGIASLSSLSCNSQTPKLKYAT
;
A
#
# COMPACT_ATOMS: atom_id res chain seq x y z
N LEU A 1 -24.19 -4.83 -3.73
CA LEU A 1 -23.58 -5.19 -5.03
C LEU A 1 -22.31 -5.96 -4.71
N ASP A 2 -22.21 -7.21 -5.15
CA ASP A 2 -20.99 -7.98 -5.01
C ASP A 2 -19.81 -7.17 -5.54
N SER A 3 -18.82 -6.88 -4.70
CA SER A 3 -17.59 -6.23 -5.09
C SER A 3 -16.86 -7.17 -6.04
N GLN A 4 -17.13 -7.03 -7.34
CA GLN A 4 -16.33 -7.65 -8.38
C GLN A 4 -14.89 -7.19 -8.14
N ASN A 5 -14.03 -8.11 -7.71
CA ASN A 5 -12.62 -7.81 -7.50
C ASN A 5 -12.09 -7.19 -8.79
N ALA A 6 -11.49 -6.02 -8.69
CA ALA A 6 -11.09 -5.27 -9.86
C ALA A 6 -9.93 -6.01 -10.53
N THR A 7 -10.11 -6.40 -11.78
CA THR A 7 -9.02 -6.77 -12.67
C THR A 7 -8.72 -5.57 -13.56
N LYS A 8 -7.50 -5.04 -13.50
CA LYS A 8 -7.14 -3.81 -14.22
C LYS A 8 -5.76 -3.95 -14.83
N THR A 9 -5.55 -3.42 -16.03
CA THR A 9 -4.24 -3.40 -16.69
C THR A 9 -3.99 -2.03 -17.28
N GLY A 10 -2.77 -1.52 -17.18
CA GLY A 10 -2.38 -0.25 -17.81
C GLY A 10 -0.87 -0.09 -17.88
N ILE A 11 -0.41 0.91 -18.63
CA ILE A 11 1.01 1.23 -18.79
C ILE A 11 1.27 2.56 -18.10
N TYR A 12 2.29 2.58 -17.25
CA TYR A 12 2.60 3.71 -16.37
C TYR A 12 4.10 3.87 -16.21
N LEU A 13 4.53 4.94 -15.54
CA LEU A 13 5.92 5.15 -15.18
C LEU A 13 6.19 4.67 -13.76
N MET A 14 7.33 4.05 -13.55
CA MET A 14 7.80 3.65 -12.24
C MET A 14 9.17 4.24 -11.95
N GLN A 15 9.34 4.74 -10.74
CA GLN A 15 10.60 5.28 -10.24
C GLN A 15 11.11 4.48 -9.05
N GLU A 16 12.38 4.08 -9.11
CA GLU A 16 13.08 3.38 -8.03
C GLU A 16 14.17 4.27 -7.44
N GLY A 17 14.01 4.65 -6.16
CA GLY A 17 14.97 5.53 -5.49
C GLY A 17 15.17 6.83 -6.27
N ASN A 18 16.42 7.07 -6.68
CA ASN A 18 16.83 8.27 -7.43
C ASN A 18 17.02 8.00 -8.93
N GLU A 19 16.60 6.84 -9.44
CA GLU A 19 16.71 6.52 -10.87
C GLU A 19 15.66 7.27 -11.70
N GLU A 20 15.90 7.35 -13.02
CA GLU A 20 14.93 7.92 -13.96
C GLU A 20 13.69 7.02 -14.08
N PRO A 21 12.48 7.61 -14.16
CA PRO A 21 11.27 6.83 -14.34
C PRO A 21 11.29 6.02 -15.65
N PHE A 22 10.80 4.79 -15.61
CA PHE A 22 10.71 3.93 -16.80
C PHE A 22 9.33 3.30 -16.98
N ASN A 23 9.03 2.90 -18.21
CA ASN A 23 7.73 2.33 -18.57
C ASN A 23 7.54 0.93 -17.98
N ILE A 24 6.45 0.75 -17.26
CA ILE A 24 5.99 -0.52 -16.72
C ILE A 24 4.56 -0.81 -17.17
N ARG A 25 4.21 -2.09 -17.23
CA ARG A 25 2.82 -2.53 -17.33
C ARG A 25 2.38 -3.03 -15.98
N LEU A 26 1.35 -2.41 -15.44
CA LEU A 26 0.65 -2.85 -14.24
C LEU A 26 -0.47 -3.79 -14.62
N HIS A 27 -0.56 -4.91 -13.92
CA HIS A 27 -1.68 -5.84 -14.00
C HIS A 27 -2.15 -6.17 -12.58
N LEU A 28 -3.30 -5.61 -12.21
CA LEU A 28 -4.00 -5.91 -10.96
C LEU A 28 -4.90 -7.12 -11.18
N ALA A 29 -4.59 -8.19 -10.48
CA ALA A 29 -5.49 -9.31 -10.27
C ALA A 29 -6.10 -9.24 -8.86
N LYS A 30 -6.94 -10.22 -8.52
CA LYS A 30 -7.68 -10.25 -7.26
C LYS A 30 -6.78 -10.20 -6.03
N ASP A 31 -5.69 -10.95 -6.03
CA ASP A 31 -4.81 -11.21 -4.89
C ASP A 31 -3.36 -10.77 -5.11
N ILE A 32 -3.03 -10.32 -6.31
CA ILE A 32 -1.67 -9.96 -6.70
C ILE A 32 -1.65 -8.74 -7.64
N LEU A 33 -0.71 -7.83 -7.41
CA LEU A 33 -0.35 -6.78 -8.35
C LEU A 33 0.95 -7.18 -9.06
N THR A 34 0.86 -7.36 -10.37
CA THR A 34 1.99 -7.71 -11.22
C THR A 34 2.53 -6.46 -11.91
N ILE A 35 3.82 -6.23 -11.79
CA ILE A 35 4.55 -5.15 -12.43
C ILE A 35 5.45 -5.79 -13.47
N GLN A 36 5.31 -5.39 -14.73
CA GLN A 36 6.09 -5.92 -15.84
C GLN A 36 6.94 -4.83 -16.48
N GLU A 37 8.18 -5.14 -16.82
CA GLU A 37 9.05 -4.29 -17.63
C GLU A 37 9.05 -4.81 -19.07
N GLN A 38 9.24 -3.93 -20.04
CA GLN A 38 9.33 -4.32 -21.44
C GLN A 38 10.77 -4.75 -21.76
N ASP A 39 10.96 -6.03 -22.05
CA ASP A 39 12.28 -6.61 -22.37
C ASP A 39 12.25 -7.36 -23.71
N VAL A 40 13.43 -7.59 -24.29
CA VAL A 40 13.61 -8.36 -25.52
C VAL A 40 13.83 -9.82 -25.13
N ILE A 41 12.91 -10.70 -25.50
CA ILE A 41 13.04 -12.14 -25.26
C ILE A 41 13.10 -12.93 -26.56
N CYS A 42 13.82 -14.04 -26.55
CA CYS A 42 13.78 -14.98 -27.67
C CYS A 42 12.60 -15.93 -27.49
N VAL A 43 11.87 -16.10 -28.57
CA VAL A 43 10.71 -16.96 -28.71
C VAL A 43 11.10 -18.06 -29.69
N SER A 44 11.97 -18.96 -29.25
CA SER A 44 12.21 -20.22 -29.93
C SER A 44 11.80 -21.37 -29.01
N GLY A 45 11.16 -22.38 -29.59
CA GLY A 45 10.76 -23.59 -28.88
C GLY A 45 12.00 -24.42 -28.57
N GLU A 46 12.59 -24.18 -27.41
CA GLU A 46 13.32 -25.07 -26.48
C GLU A 46 14.22 -24.19 -25.59
N PRO A 47 14.28 -24.41 -24.27
CA PRO A 47 15.01 -23.55 -23.35
C PRO A 47 16.53 -23.79 -23.47
N PHE A 48 17.19 -23.18 -24.45
CA PHE A 48 18.66 -23.12 -24.54
C PHE A 48 19.31 -22.16 -23.52
N TYR A 49 18.52 -21.57 -22.61
CA TYR A 49 18.95 -20.49 -21.71
C TYR A 49 19.53 -21.00 -20.38
N SER A 50 20.71 -21.62 -20.41
CA SER A 50 21.67 -21.57 -19.28
C SER A 50 23.04 -22.22 -19.55
N SER A 51 23.22 -22.97 -20.63
CA SER A 51 24.50 -23.62 -20.90
C SER A 51 25.50 -22.68 -21.56
N GLU A 52 26.69 -22.53 -20.97
CA GLU A 52 27.86 -22.02 -21.67
C GLU A 52 28.01 -22.77 -23.01
N ARG A 53 28.29 -22.04 -24.08
CA ARG A 53 28.47 -22.65 -25.40
C ARG A 53 29.81 -22.29 -25.98
N THR A 54 30.44 -23.28 -26.58
CA THR A 54 31.77 -23.15 -27.19
C THR A 54 31.63 -23.10 -28.69
N VAL A 55 32.12 -22.04 -29.31
CA VAL A 55 32.03 -21.80 -30.74
C VAL A 55 33.42 -21.57 -31.31
N THR A 56 33.75 -22.31 -32.36
CA THR A 56 35.02 -22.16 -33.08
C THR A 56 34.81 -21.40 -34.38
N ILE A 57 35.55 -20.30 -34.56
CA ILE A 57 35.50 -19.44 -35.75
C ILE A 57 36.88 -19.40 -36.38
N ARG A 58 36.94 -19.47 -37.71
CA ARG A 58 38.17 -19.24 -38.47
C ARG A 58 38.28 -17.80 -38.93
N ARG A 59 39.51 -17.28 -38.93
CA ARG A 59 39.85 -15.94 -39.40
C ARG A 59 39.68 -15.87 -40.92
N GLN A 60 39.11 -14.77 -41.42
CA GLN A 60 39.11 -14.42 -42.84
C GLN A 60 40.22 -13.43 -43.14
N THR A 61 40.78 -13.55 -44.34
CA THR A 61 41.82 -12.66 -44.90
C THR A 61 41.37 -11.20 -44.94
N ILE A 62 40.05 -10.97 -45.07
CA ILE A 62 39.41 -9.64 -45.04
C ILE A 62 38.30 -9.69 -43.98
N GLY A 63 38.42 -8.88 -42.93
CA GLY A 63 37.39 -8.75 -41.87
C GLY A 63 37.63 -9.54 -40.57
N GLY A 64 38.71 -10.31 -40.49
CA GLY A 64 39.11 -11.02 -39.26
C GLY A 64 38.10 -12.10 -38.87
N PHE A 65 37.59 -12.07 -37.64
CA PHE A 65 36.54 -13.00 -37.19
C PHE A 65 35.11 -12.48 -37.44
N GLY A 66 34.94 -11.25 -37.91
CA GLY A 66 33.61 -10.68 -38.14
C GLY A 66 32.83 -10.31 -36.86
N LEU A 67 33.52 -10.05 -35.76
CA LEU A 67 32.93 -9.66 -34.48
C LEU A 67 33.38 -8.25 -34.07
N SER A 68 32.48 -7.45 -33.51
CA SER A 68 32.82 -6.24 -32.76
C SER A 68 32.45 -6.46 -31.29
N ILE A 69 33.39 -6.21 -30.39
CA ILE A 69 33.19 -6.39 -28.94
C ILE A 69 33.14 -5.03 -28.23
N LYS A 70 32.43 -4.96 -27.10
CA LYS A 70 32.36 -3.79 -26.21
C LYS A 70 32.38 -4.24 -24.76
N GLY A 71 32.66 -3.33 -23.84
CA GLY A 71 32.79 -3.63 -22.41
C GLY A 71 34.18 -4.12 -22.03
N GLY A 72 34.37 -4.41 -20.75
CA GLY A 72 35.67 -4.67 -20.13
C GLY A 72 35.63 -4.39 -18.63
N ALA A 73 36.53 -5.04 -17.88
CA ALA A 73 36.61 -4.91 -16.42
C ALA A 73 36.75 -3.45 -15.94
N GLU A 74 37.37 -2.58 -16.74
CA GLU A 74 37.52 -1.14 -16.47
C GLU A 74 36.18 -0.40 -16.36
N HIS A 75 35.14 -0.90 -17.02
CA HIS A 75 33.78 -0.35 -16.99
C HIS A 75 32.83 -1.15 -16.10
N LYS A 76 33.35 -2.10 -15.30
CA LYS A 76 32.58 -3.03 -14.45
C LYS A 76 31.51 -3.83 -15.21
N ILE A 77 31.74 -4.09 -16.50
CA ILE A 77 30.85 -4.86 -17.37
C ILE A 77 31.65 -5.93 -18.11
N PRO A 78 31.09 -7.13 -18.34
CA PRO A 78 31.78 -8.16 -19.10
C PRO A 78 32.02 -7.73 -20.55
N VAL A 79 33.02 -8.30 -21.22
CA VAL A 79 33.23 -8.09 -22.65
C VAL A 79 32.16 -8.83 -23.42
N VAL A 80 31.38 -8.10 -24.21
CA VAL A 80 30.23 -8.62 -24.96
C VAL A 80 30.36 -8.41 -26.45
N ILE A 81 29.78 -9.31 -27.24
CA ILE A 81 29.64 -9.15 -28.69
C ILE A 81 28.59 -8.07 -28.94
N SER A 82 29.01 -6.95 -29.52
CA SER A 82 28.17 -5.77 -29.82
C SER A 82 27.66 -5.71 -31.25
N LYS A 83 28.36 -6.36 -32.19
CA LYS A 83 27.99 -6.46 -33.60
C LYS A 83 28.61 -7.71 -34.21
N ILE A 84 27.88 -8.34 -35.12
CA ILE A 84 28.38 -9.39 -35.99
C ILE A 84 28.32 -8.84 -37.42
N SER A 85 29.43 -8.90 -38.14
CA SER A 85 29.55 -8.37 -39.50
C SER A 85 28.88 -9.29 -40.51
N LYS A 86 28.14 -8.71 -41.46
CA LYS A 86 27.46 -9.47 -42.51
C LYS A 86 28.45 -10.22 -43.40
N GLU A 87 28.06 -11.41 -43.85
CA GLU A 87 28.78 -12.29 -44.77
C GLU A 87 30.15 -12.77 -44.24
N GLN A 88 30.36 -12.68 -42.92
CA GLN A 88 31.62 -13.08 -42.27
C GLN A 88 31.48 -14.39 -41.49
N LYS A 89 32.60 -15.03 -41.15
CA LYS A 89 32.62 -16.36 -40.49
C LYS A 89 31.83 -16.41 -39.18
N ALA A 90 31.81 -15.34 -38.39
CA ALA A 90 30.98 -15.28 -37.20
C ALA A 90 29.48 -15.36 -37.51
N GLU A 91 28.98 -14.64 -38.52
CA GLU A 91 27.57 -14.71 -38.92
C GLU A 91 27.25 -16.07 -39.54
N LEU A 92 28.10 -16.55 -40.46
CA LEU A 92 27.93 -17.85 -41.12
C LEU A 92 27.96 -19.03 -40.14
N SER A 93 28.60 -18.87 -38.97
CA SER A 93 28.58 -19.90 -37.93
C SER A 93 27.18 -20.10 -37.35
N GLY A 94 26.35 -19.03 -37.28
CA GLY A 94 25.02 -19.05 -36.65
C GLY A 94 25.02 -19.35 -35.14
N LEU A 95 26.19 -19.51 -34.51
CA LEU A 95 26.32 -19.96 -33.12
C LEU A 95 26.67 -18.81 -32.15
N LEU A 96 26.98 -17.62 -32.67
CA LEU A 96 27.28 -16.41 -31.90
C LEU A 96 26.20 -15.36 -32.08
N PHE A 97 25.94 -14.62 -31.01
CA PHE A 97 24.86 -13.64 -30.93
C PHE A 97 25.37 -12.32 -30.37
N ILE A 98 24.77 -11.22 -30.81
CA ILE A 98 24.95 -9.92 -30.16
C ILE A 98 24.37 -10.02 -28.75
N GLY A 99 25.10 -9.55 -27.74
CA GLY A 99 24.75 -9.69 -26.31
C GLY A 99 25.41 -10.87 -25.59
N ASP A 100 26.13 -11.73 -26.31
CA ASP A 100 26.97 -12.75 -25.68
C ASP A 100 28.10 -12.15 -24.87
N GLY A 101 28.20 -12.56 -23.61
CA GLY A 101 29.41 -12.36 -22.81
C GLY A 101 30.48 -13.38 -23.18
N ILE A 102 31.67 -12.90 -23.54
CA ILE A 102 32.83 -13.76 -23.80
C ILE A 102 33.42 -14.17 -22.45
N LEU A 103 33.36 -15.47 -22.17
CA LEU A 103 33.83 -16.05 -20.91
C LEU A 103 35.26 -16.56 -21.06
N GLN A 104 35.55 -17.23 -22.19
CA GLN A 104 36.87 -17.76 -22.49
C GLN A 104 37.24 -17.61 -23.97
N ILE A 105 38.53 -17.49 -24.24
CA ILE A 105 39.11 -17.50 -25.59
C ILE A 105 40.24 -18.53 -25.62
N ASN A 106 40.13 -19.55 -26.46
CA ASN A 106 41.09 -20.66 -26.55
C ASN A 106 41.39 -21.30 -25.17
N GLY A 107 40.38 -21.40 -24.30
CA GLY A 107 40.51 -21.92 -22.93
C GLY A 107 41.04 -20.91 -21.90
N ILE A 108 41.44 -19.70 -22.30
CA ILE A 108 41.86 -18.62 -21.39
C ILE A 108 40.61 -17.92 -20.87
N ASN A 109 40.41 -17.89 -19.56
CA ASN A 109 39.31 -17.16 -18.93
C ASN A 109 39.55 -15.64 -18.99
N VAL A 110 38.63 -14.92 -19.64
CA VAL A 110 38.74 -13.47 -19.90
C VAL A 110 37.68 -12.64 -19.16
N ARG A 111 36.95 -13.23 -18.20
CA ARG A 111 35.86 -12.56 -17.48
C ARG A 111 36.30 -11.29 -16.74
N SER A 112 37.55 -11.26 -16.27
CA SER A 112 38.14 -10.16 -15.51
C SER A 112 39.10 -9.30 -16.33
N TYR A 113 39.15 -9.50 -17.65
CA TYR A 113 40.09 -8.80 -18.52
C TYR A 113 39.51 -7.44 -18.94
N ARG A 114 40.41 -6.48 -19.16
CA ARG A 114 40.07 -5.19 -19.75
C ARG A 114 39.75 -5.35 -21.24
N HIS A 115 39.03 -4.39 -21.81
CA HIS A 115 38.67 -4.40 -23.23
C HIS A 115 39.89 -4.67 -24.14
N GLU A 116 40.96 -3.90 -23.94
CA GLU A 116 42.18 -3.99 -24.75
C GLU A 116 42.88 -5.35 -24.62
N GLU A 117 42.87 -5.93 -23.42
CA GLU A 117 43.47 -7.25 -23.16
C GLU A 117 42.71 -8.35 -23.93
N VAL A 118 41.38 -8.29 -23.94
CA VAL A 118 40.55 -9.23 -24.72
C VAL A 118 40.77 -9.06 -26.23
N VAL A 119 40.86 -7.82 -26.72
CA VAL A 119 41.21 -7.54 -28.12
C VAL A 119 42.57 -8.14 -28.48
N GLN A 120 43.57 -8.01 -27.60
CA GLN A 120 44.90 -8.56 -27.82
C GLN A 120 44.90 -10.09 -27.86
N VAL A 121 44.15 -10.74 -26.97
CA VAL A 121 43.99 -12.21 -26.95
C VAL A 121 43.32 -12.70 -28.24
N LEU A 122 42.26 -12.04 -28.72
CA LEU A 122 41.63 -12.36 -30.01
C LEU A 122 42.59 -12.14 -31.18
N ARG A 123 43.39 -11.06 -31.16
CA ARG A 123 44.36 -10.80 -32.22
C ARG A 123 45.43 -11.89 -32.30
N ASN A 124 45.88 -12.38 -31.14
CA ASN A 124 46.92 -13.40 -31.02
C ASN A 124 46.40 -14.84 -31.18
N ALA A 125 45.08 -15.06 -31.28
CA ALA A 125 44.46 -16.38 -31.36
C ALA A 125 44.81 -17.19 -32.64
N GLY A 126 45.53 -16.60 -33.60
CA GLY A 126 45.90 -17.26 -34.85
C GLY A 126 44.75 -17.33 -35.87
N GLU A 127 44.77 -18.38 -36.71
CA GLU A 127 43.79 -18.62 -37.78
C GLU A 127 42.44 -19.16 -37.29
N GLU A 128 42.38 -19.73 -36.09
CA GLU A 128 41.17 -20.30 -35.51
C GLU A 128 41.04 -19.91 -34.04
N VAL A 129 39.86 -19.44 -33.64
CA VAL A 129 39.56 -19.04 -32.27
C VAL A 129 38.36 -19.81 -31.75
N THR A 130 38.50 -20.35 -30.54
CA THR A 130 37.43 -21.05 -29.82
C THR A 130 36.94 -20.15 -28.68
N LEU A 131 35.71 -19.68 -28.78
CA LEU A 131 35.07 -18.79 -27.81
C LEU A 131 34.08 -19.57 -26.95
N THR A 132 34.25 -19.54 -25.64
CA THR A 132 33.20 -19.96 -24.70
C THR A 132 32.38 -18.73 -24.34
N VAL A 133 31.10 -18.73 -24.71
CA VAL A 133 30.19 -17.59 -24.54
C VAL A 133 28.95 -17.99 -23.76
N SER A 134 28.35 -17.03 -23.08
CA SER A 134 27.02 -17.17 -22.48
C SER A 134 26.20 -15.95 -22.83
N PHE A 135 24.94 -16.17 -23.19
CA PHE A 135 24.02 -15.07 -23.43
C PHE A 135 23.69 -14.37 -22.11
N LEU A 136 23.94 -13.07 -22.02
CA LEU A 136 23.69 -12.31 -20.79
C LEU A 136 22.22 -11.86 -20.77
N LYS A 137 21.42 -12.45 -19.88
CA LYS A 137 19.98 -12.13 -19.71
C LYS A 137 19.70 -10.67 -19.33
N LYS A 138 20.70 -9.93 -18.83
CA LYS A 138 20.60 -8.49 -18.57
C LYS A 138 21.43 -7.74 -19.59
N THR A 139 20.76 -7.03 -20.48
CA THR A 139 21.41 -6.24 -21.53
C THR A 139 22.20 -5.08 -20.90
N PRO A 140 23.51 -4.93 -21.16
CA PRO A 140 24.27 -3.77 -20.71
C PRO A 140 23.66 -2.45 -21.21
N ALA A 141 23.68 -1.41 -20.37
CA ALA A 141 22.98 -0.14 -20.59
C ALA A 141 23.23 0.54 -21.95
N PHE A 142 24.37 0.31 -22.61
CA PHE A 142 24.69 0.89 -23.91
C PHE A 142 23.96 0.24 -25.11
N LEU A 143 23.25 -0.87 -24.90
CA LEU A 143 22.34 -1.46 -25.89
C LEU A 143 20.89 -0.97 -25.69
N LYS A 144 20.61 -0.15 -24.66
CA LYS A 144 19.37 0.63 -24.58
C LYS A 144 19.45 1.70 -25.67
N LEU A 145 18.74 1.50 -26.77
CA LEU A 145 18.54 2.55 -27.78
C LEU A 145 17.89 3.78 -27.11
N PRO A 146 18.29 5.02 -27.43
CA PRO A 146 17.62 6.20 -26.90
C PRO A 146 16.15 6.19 -27.34
N LEU A 147 15.24 6.42 -26.39
CA LEU A 147 13.86 6.78 -26.70
C LEU A 147 13.92 8.17 -27.36
N CYS A 148 13.44 8.28 -28.60
CA CYS A 148 13.31 9.57 -29.26
C CYS A 148 12.20 10.35 -28.56
N GLU A 149 12.57 11.38 -27.79
CA GLU A 149 11.65 12.43 -27.32
C GLU A 149 11.49 13.49 -28.44
N ASP A 150 10.23 13.91 -28.61
CA ASP A 150 9.73 15.13 -29.26
C ASP A 150 9.84 15.32 -30.79
N CYS A 151 8.70 15.10 -31.48
CA CYS A 151 8.40 15.76 -32.75
C CYS A 151 7.73 17.12 -32.49
N THR A 152 8.51 18.20 -32.52
CA THR A 152 7.98 19.53 -32.89
C THR A 152 8.76 20.04 -34.09
N CYS A 153 8.16 19.95 -35.27
CA CYS A 153 8.70 20.48 -36.50
C CYS A 153 8.29 21.95 -36.68
N ILE A 154 9.26 22.86 -36.79
CA ILE A 154 9.11 24.18 -37.39
C ILE A 154 10.10 24.25 -38.56
N PRO A 155 9.68 24.61 -39.79
CA PRO A 155 10.59 24.68 -40.93
C PRO A 155 11.21 26.07 -41.03
N SER A 156 12.53 26.17 -41.20
CA SER A 156 13.18 27.39 -41.72
C SER A 156 14.47 27.08 -42.46
N ASP A 157 14.54 27.66 -43.66
CA ASP A 157 15.55 27.51 -44.68
C ASP A 157 16.95 28.08 -44.36
N GLN A 158 17.91 27.66 -45.20
CA GLN A 158 19.15 28.33 -45.63
C GLN A 158 20.49 27.90 -44.99
N SER A 159 21.19 27.06 -45.78
CA SER A 159 22.63 27.07 -46.11
C SER A 159 23.67 27.39 -45.03
N SER A 160 24.56 26.42 -44.73
CA SER A 160 25.98 26.39 -45.15
C SER A 160 26.75 25.30 -44.39
N GLY A 161 27.53 24.49 -45.09
CA GLY A 161 27.87 23.14 -44.69
C GLY A 161 29.01 22.96 -43.69
N THR A 162 28.96 21.83 -42.98
CA THR A 162 30.09 20.91 -42.76
C THR A 162 29.52 19.48 -42.69
N SER A 163 30.16 18.55 -43.39
CA SER A 163 29.71 17.17 -43.62
C SER A 163 29.87 16.27 -42.40
N SER A 164 28.79 15.54 -42.02
CA SER A 164 28.85 14.36 -41.15
C SER A 164 28.17 13.17 -41.87
N PRO A 165 28.82 12.01 -42.06
CA PRO A 165 28.28 10.94 -42.87
C PRO A 165 27.55 9.92 -42.01
N LEU A 166 26.37 10.24 -41.47
CA LEU A 166 25.49 9.24 -40.81
C LEU A 166 24.01 9.64 -40.92
N CYS A 167 23.47 9.66 -42.15
CA CYS A 167 22.03 9.61 -42.36
C CYS A 167 21.71 9.20 -43.81
N ASP A 168 21.87 7.91 -44.12
CA ASP A 168 21.12 7.33 -45.22
C ASP A 168 20.75 5.88 -44.91
N SER A 169 19.54 5.69 -44.41
CA SER A 169 18.79 4.44 -44.46
C SER A 169 17.33 4.81 -44.21
N GLY A 170 16.64 5.15 -45.29
CA GLY A 170 15.25 5.57 -45.27
C GLY A 170 14.31 4.52 -44.68
N LEU A 171 13.42 5.00 -43.80
CA LEU A 171 12.16 4.34 -43.44
C LEU A 171 11.08 5.42 -43.42
N HIS A 172 10.26 5.45 -44.47
CA HIS A 172 9.07 6.28 -44.56
C HIS A 172 7.95 5.58 -43.79
N LEU A 173 7.55 6.10 -42.62
CA LEU A 173 6.43 5.58 -41.84
C LEU A 173 5.13 6.25 -42.31
N ASN A 174 4.31 5.50 -43.05
CA ASN A 174 2.89 5.87 -43.24
C ASN A 174 2.10 5.45 -41.99
N TYR A 175 1.49 6.44 -41.34
CA TYR A 175 0.66 6.25 -40.15
C TYR A 175 -0.80 6.01 -40.58
N HIS A 176 -1.39 4.86 -40.24
CA HIS A 176 -2.84 4.63 -40.33
C HIS A 176 -3.34 4.00 -39.02
N PRO A 177 -4.40 4.53 -38.37
CA PRO A 177 -4.67 4.29 -36.95
C PRO A 177 -5.70 3.18 -36.72
N ASN A 178 -5.55 2.00 -37.33
CA ASN A 178 -6.38 0.83 -37.01
C ASN A 178 -5.68 -0.46 -37.46
N ASN A 179 -4.78 -0.99 -36.63
CA ASN A 179 -4.48 -2.42 -36.66
C ASN A 179 -3.83 -2.88 -35.35
N THR A 180 -4.38 -3.95 -34.78
CA THR A 180 -4.03 -4.51 -33.47
C THR A 180 -3.14 -5.74 -33.62
N ASP A 181 -2.13 -5.70 -34.49
CA ASP A 181 -1.27 -6.86 -34.75
C ASP A 181 0.22 -6.50 -34.75
N THR A 182 0.95 -7.21 -33.89
CA THR A 182 2.40 -7.48 -33.91
C THR A 182 3.28 -6.50 -34.69
N LEU A 183 3.88 -5.53 -33.98
CA LEU A 183 5.01 -4.76 -34.46
C LEU A 183 6.23 -5.70 -34.62
N SER A 184 6.39 -6.27 -35.81
CA SER A 184 7.58 -7.03 -36.18
C SER A 184 8.69 -6.05 -36.55
N CYS A 185 9.78 -6.06 -35.77
CA CYS A 185 10.97 -5.25 -36.05
C CYS A 185 11.71 -5.89 -37.24
N SER A 186 11.48 -5.38 -38.45
CA SER A 186 11.99 -5.94 -39.71
C SER A 186 13.48 -5.67 -39.98
N SER A 187 14.31 -5.58 -38.93
CA SER A 187 15.73 -5.23 -39.04
C SER A 187 16.68 -6.30 -38.49
N TRP A 188 16.17 -7.48 -38.12
CA TRP A 188 16.96 -8.52 -37.43
C TRP A 188 17.25 -9.66 -38.41
N PRO A 189 18.46 -10.26 -38.37
CA PRO A 189 18.86 -11.27 -39.32
C PRO A 189 17.95 -12.49 -39.23
N THR A 190 17.32 -12.84 -40.35
CA THR A 190 16.45 -14.01 -40.51
C THR A 190 17.29 -15.28 -40.49
N SER A 191 17.71 -15.71 -39.30
CA SER A 191 18.17 -17.09 -39.07
C SER A 191 16.95 -17.98 -38.85
N PRO A 192 16.82 -19.16 -39.50
CA PRO A 192 15.58 -19.94 -39.49
C PRO A 192 15.18 -20.59 -38.14
N GLY A 193 15.81 -20.23 -37.00
CA GLY A 193 15.60 -20.92 -35.72
C GLY A 193 15.29 -20.04 -34.51
N LEU A 194 15.55 -18.72 -34.55
CA LEU A 194 15.45 -17.85 -33.37
C LEU A 194 14.68 -16.57 -33.72
N ARG A 195 13.42 -16.51 -33.29
CA ARG A 195 12.58 -15.30 -33.37
C ARG A 195 12.72 -14.53 -32.08
N TRP A 196 12.95 -13.23 -32.15
CA TRP A 196 13.01 -12.39 -30.96
C TRP A 196 11.87 -11.40 -30.97
N GLU A 197 11.26 -11.21 -29.80
CA GLU A 197 10.09 -10.37 -29.64
C GLU A 197 10.26 -9.50 -28.39
N LYS A 198 9.84 -8.24 -28.51
CA LYS A 198 9.72 -7.35 -27.37
C LYS A 198 8.48 -7.77 -26.58
N ARG A 199 8.65 -8.27 -25.36
CA ARG A 199 7.56 -8.76 -24.50
C ARG A 199 7.60 -8.12 -23.11
N TRP A 200 6.45 -8.12 -22.46
CA TRP A 200 6.35 -7.78 -21.05
C TRP A 200 6.83 -8.95 -20.21
N VAL A 201 7.79 -8.70 -19.34
CA VAL A 201 8.36 -9.70 -18.43
C VAL A 201 8.09 -9.26 -17.00
N ASP A 202 7.69 -10.20 -16.15
CA ASP A 202 7.39 -9.92 -14.75
C ASP A 202 8.63 -9.40 -14.03
N LEU A 203 8.56 -8.15 -13.59
CA LEU A 203 9.58 -7.48 -12.79
C LEU A 203 9.33 -7.72 -11.31
N ARG A 204 8.08 -7.53 -10.85
CA ARG A 204 7.67 -7.74 -9.45
C ARG A 204 6.26 -8.31 -9.37
N LEU A 205 6.06 -9.13 -8.35
CA LEU A 205 4.78 -9.69 -7.96
C LEU A 205 4.51 -9.28 -6.52
N ILE A 206 3.46 -8.50 -6.28
CA ILE A 206 3.12 -7.95 -4.96
C ILE A 206 1.83 -8.62 -4.50
N PRO A 207 1.89 -9.58 -3.54
CA PRO A 207 0.70 -10.10 -2.89
C PRO A 207 -0.09 -8.94 -2.27
N LEU A 208 -1.42 -8.98 -2.31
CA LEU A 208 -2.26 -7.89 -1.82
C LEU A 208 -2.80 -8.12 -0.40
N LEU A 209 -2.78 -9.35 0.12
CA LEU A 209 -3.29 -9.61 1.47
C LEU A 209 -2.47 -8.84 2.52
N HIS A 210 -3.14 -7.93 3.23
CA HIS A 210 -2.55 -7.02 4.20
C HIS A 210 -1.43 -6.12 3.65
N SER A 211 -1.44 -5.84 2.35
CA SER A 211 -0.51 -4.88 1.76
C SER A 211 -0.90 -3.45 2.12
N ARG A 212 0.09 -2.56 2.14
CA ARG A 212 -0.05 -1.15 2.50
C ARG A 212 0.07 -0.28 1.26
N LEU A 213 -0.83 0.70 1.16
CA LEU A 213 -0.74 1.79 0.19
C LEU A 213 -0.07 2.98 0.83
N SER A 214 0.68 3.75 0.04
CA SER A 214 1.30 4.98 0.55
C SER A 214 1.41 6.04 -0.54
N GLN A 215 0.69 7.14 -0.38
CA GLN A 215 0.82 8.33 -1.23
C GLN A 215 1.86 9.32 -0.68
N TYR A 216 2.17 9.27 0.62
CA TYR A 216 3.04 10.23 1.29
C TYR A 216 4.54 9.90 1.22
N ILE A 217 5.38 10.93 1.07
CA ILE A 217 6.83 10.78 1.13
C ILE A 217 7.21 10.34 2.56
N PRO A 218 7.98 9.25 2.73
CA PRO A 218 8.33 8.72 4.05
C PRO A 218 8.94 9.79 4.94
N GLY A 219 8.46 9.90 6.18
CA GLY A 219 8.93 10.88 7.16
C GLY A 219 8.27 12.26 7.07
N SER A 220 7.45 12.55 6.05
CA SER A 220 6.81 13.87 5.88
C SER A 220 5.27 13.81 5.82
N ASP A 221 4.64 14.99 5.80
CA ASP A 221 3.21 15.22 5.56
C ASP A 221 2.89 15.49 4.08
N VAL A 222 3.88 15.40 3.18
CA VAL A 222 3.75 15.76 1.77
C VAL A 222 3.30 14.56 0.96
N SER A 223 2.12 14.67 0.35
CA SER A 223 1.60 13.68 -0.60
C SER A 223 2.28 13.80 -1.96
N ARG A 224 2.59 12.66 -2.58
CA ARG A 224 3.08 12.61 -3.96
C ARG A 224 1.96 12.97 -4.91
N LYS A 225 2.24 13.85 -5.87
CA LYS A 225 1.27 14.21 -6.91
C LYS A 225 1.13 13.06 -7.90
N ASN A 226 -0.10 12.59 -8.11
CA ASN A 226 -0.46 11.55 -9.06
C ASN A 226 0.42 10.30 -8.96
N ALA A 227 0.87 9.95 -7.75
CA ALA A 227 1.75 8.81 -7.57
C ALA A 227 1.55 8.15 -6.21
N PHE A 228 1.72 6.84 -6.17
CA PHE A 228 1.70 6.07 -4.93
C PHE A 228 2.61 4.86 -5.04
N GLN A 229 2.83 4.20 -3.90
CA GLN A 229 3.53 2.92 -3.84
C GLN A 229 2.68 1.90 -3.10
N VAL A 230 2.89 0.63 -3.43
CA VAL A 230 2.29 -0.53 -2.78
C VAL A 230 3.40 -1.32 -2.10
N ILE A 231 3.26 -1.60 -0.80
CA ILE A 231 4.22 -2.37 -0.02
C ILE A 231 3.54 -3.64 0.47
N ALA A 232 4.07 -4.80 0.11
CA ALA A 232 3.63 -6.08 0.64
C ALA A 232 4.06 -6.28 2.10
N VAL A 233 3.43 -7.24 2.78
CA VAL A 233 3.70 -7.56 4.20
C VAL A 233 5.15 -7.99 4.44
N ASP A 234 5.77 -8.64 3.46
CA ASP A 234 7.17 -9.08 3.48
C ASP A 234 8.17 -7.93 3.22
N GLY A 235 7.68 -6.72 2.96
CA GLY A 235 8.47 -5.53 2.68
C GLY A 235 8.78 -5.32 1.20
N VAL A 236 8.34 -6.21 0.30
CA VAL A 236 8.51 -6.00 -1.15
C VAL A 236 7.69 -4.77 -1.57
N CYS A 237 8.37 -3.77 -2.14
CA CYS A 237 7.77 -2.51 -2.57
C CYS A 237 7.64 -2.46 -4.09
N SER A 238 6.56 -1.84 -4.59
CA SER A 238 6.40 -1.56 -6.01
C SER A 238 7.46 -0.61 -6.55
N GLY A 239 7.99 0.31 -5.72
CA GLY A 239 8.54 1.58 -6.22
C GLY A 239 7.43 2.61 -6.40
N VAL A 240 7.80 3.85 -6.71
CA VAL A 240 6.83 4.94 -6.89
C VAL A 240 6.22 4.84 -8.28
N ILE A 241 4.93 4.52 -8.36
CA ILE A 241 4.19 4.45 -9.61
C ILE A 241 3.59 5.83 -9.88
N GLN A 242 3.86 6.40 -11.05
CA GLN A 242 3.39 7.71 -11.49
C GLN A 242 2.31 7.58 -12.56
N PHE A 243 1.24 8.35 -12.39
CA PHE A 243 0.07 8.35 -13.26
C PHE A 243 -0.05 9.70 -13.99
N PRO A 244 -0.57 9.71 -15.24
CA PRO A 244 -0.73 10.95 -16.00
C PRO A 244 -1.66 11.95 -15.32
N THR A 245 -2.75 11.46 -14.71
CA THR A 245 -3.79 12.28 -14.09
C THR A 245 -4.07 11.85 -12.66
N ALA A 246 -4.59 12.79 -11.86
CA ALA A 246 -5.02 12.52 -10.48
C ALA A 246 -6.21 11.54 -10.44
N GLU A 247 -7.09 11.59 -11.44
CA GLU A 247 -8.26 10.71 -11.56
C GLU A 247 -7.84 9.25 -11.79
N GLU A 248 -6.92 9.00 -12.72
CA GLU A 248 -6.40 7.65 -12.95
C GLU A 248 -5.64 7.12 -11.73
N CYS A 249 -4.84 7.98 -11.08
CA CYS A 249 -4.16 7.65 -9.83
C CYS A 249 -5.15 7.19 -8.76
N LEU A 250 -6.23 7.96 -8.55
CA LEU A 250 -7.26 7.66 -7.56
C LEU A 250 -8.03 6.38 -7.91
N ASP A 251 -8.39 6.17 -9.17
CA ASP A 251 -9.10 4.97 -9.63
C ASP A 251 -8.25 3.69 -9.41
N TRP A 252 -6.96 3.74 -9.71
CA TRP A 252 -6.04 2.64 -9.39
C TRP A 252 -5.89 2.43 -7.88
N LEU A 253 -5.74 3.50 -7.11
CA LEU A 253 -5.62 3.43 -5.66
C LEU A 253 -6.86 2.78 -5.03
N GLN A 254 -8.06 3.19 -5.43
CA GLN A 254 -9.33 2.64 -4.98
C GLN A 254 -9.49 1.16 -5.38
N ALA A 255 -9.13 0.79 -6.62
CA ALA A 255 -9.19 -0.59 -7.08
C ALA A 255 -8.29 -1.52 -6.25
N ILE A 256 -7.05 -1.09 -5.98
CA ILE A 256 -6.11 -1.87 -5.16
C ILE A 256 -6.59 -1.94 -3.71
N ALA A 257 -7.01 -0.81 -3.11
CA ALA A 257 -7.54 -0.78 -1.74
C ALA A 257 -8.76 -1.69 -1.56
N SER A 258 -9.66 -1.71 -2.56
CA SER A 258 -10.83 -2.60 -2.57
C SER A 258 -10.45 -4.08 -2.59
N ASN A 259 -9.47 -4.47 -3.39
CA ASN A 259 -8.95 -5.84 -3.41
C ASN A 259 -8.29 -6.20 -2.06
N ILE A 260 -7.44 -5.33 -1.49
CA ILE A 260 -6.81 -5.52 -0.17
C ILE A 260 -7.87 -5.70 0.92
N SER A 261 -8.88 -4.82 0.95
CA SER A 261 -9.97 -4.87 1.92
C SER A 261 -10.79 -6.15 1.80
N SER A 262 -11.09 -6.58 0.57
CA SER A 262 -11.81 -7.83 0.30
C SER A 262 -11.04 -9.08 0.75
N LEU A 263 -9.73 -9.12 0.52
CA LEU A 263 -8.85 -10.20 0.97
C LEU A 263 -8.73 -10.22 2.49
N THR A 264 -8.54 -9.05 3.12
CA THR A 264 -8.47 -8.89 4.57
C THR A 264 -9.77 -9.36 5.21
N LYS A 265 -10.93 -8.95 4.69
CA LYS A 265 -12.25 -9.39 5.16
C LYS A 265 -12.43 -10.91 5.06
N HIS A 266 -12.00 -11.52 3.95
CA HIS A 266 -12.04 -12.98 3.79
C HIS A 266 -11.11 -13.69 4.78
N ASN A 267 -9.92 -13.14 5.01
CA ASN A 267 -8.96 -13.65 5.98
C ASN A 267 -9.51 -13.56 7.42
N VAL A 268 -10.07 -12.41 7.82
CA VAL A 268 -10.76 -12.21 9.10
C VAL A 268 -11.87 -13.24 9.31
N LYS A 269 -12.72 -13.47 8.29
CA LYS A 269 -13.78 -14.51 8.36
C LYS A 269 -13.23 -15.90 8.65
N LYS A 270 -12.04 -16.25 8.13
CA LYS A 270 -11.39 -17.54 8.41
C LYS A 270 -10.82 -17.56 9.84
N ILE A 271 -10.13 -16.50 10.26
CA ILE A 271 -9.53 -16.41 11.60
C ILE A 271 -10.61 -16.43 12.69
N ASN A 272 -11.72 -15.72 12.49
CA ASN A 272 -12.83 -15.65 13.45
C ASN A 272 -13.50 -16.99 13.73
N ARG A 273 -13.30 -18.02 12.89
CA ARG A 273 -13.75 -19.39 13.18
C ARG A 273 -13.03 -19.99 14.39
N ASN A 274 -11.85 -19.47 14.72
CA ASN A 274 -11.04 -19.89 15.86
C ASN A 274 -11.31 -19.06 17.13
N PHE A 275 -12.18 -18.04 17.05
CA PHE A 275 -12.53 -17.17 18.18
C PHE A 275 -13.99 -17.35 18.58
N SER A 276 -14.26 -17.24 19.88
CA SER A 276 -15.63 -17.10 20.39
C SER A 276 -16.25 -15.81 19.88
N VAL A 277 -17.58 -15.76 19.76
CA VAL A 277 -18.33 -14.63 19.18
C VAL A 277 -17.92 -13.28 19.78
N ASN A 278 -17.70 -13.23 21.10
CA ASN A 278 -17.28 -12.03 21.85
C ASN A 278 -15.79 -11.68 21.74
N GLN A 279 -15.00 -12.45 20.99
CA GLN A 279 -13.56 -12.29 20.78
C GLN A 279 -13.18 -12.23 19.30
N GLN A 280 -14.19 -12.14 18.43
CA GLN A 280 -14.01 -12.03 16.99
C GLN A 280 -13.43 -10.66 16.62
N ILE A 281 -12.67 -10.66 15.54
CA ILE A 281 -12.12 -9.48 14.90
C ILE A 281 -13.26 -8.80 14.14
N ILE A 282 -13.48 -7.53 14.45
CA ILE A 282 -14.50 -6.69 13.81
C ILE A 282 -13.91 -6.05 12.55
N TYR A 283 -12.72 -5.45 12.69
CA TYR A 283 -12.00 -4.83 11.59
C TYR A 283 -10.50 -4.73 11.91
N MET A 284 -9.66 -4.73 10.89
CA MET A 284 -8.23 -4.51 11.01
C MET A 284 -7.65 -3.94 9.73
N GLY A 285 -6.58 -3.16 9.83
CA GLY A 285 -5.97 -2.52 8.68
C GLY A 285 -4.76 -1.65 9.05
N TRP A 286 -4.07 -1.20 8.02
CA TRP A 286 -2.96 -0.24 8.15
C TRP A 286 -3.48 1.16 8.42
N VAL A 287 -2.74 1.89 9.23
CA VAL A 287 -2.84 3.34 9.45
C VAL A 287 -1.43 3.91 9.55
N ASP A 288 -1.27 5.20 9.35
CA ASP A 288 -0.04 5.90 9.71
C ASP A 288 -0.29 6.70 10.99
N GLU A 289 0.47 6.37 12.04
CA GLU A 289 0.45 7.03 13.35
C GLU A 289 1.42 8.22 13.33
N LYS A 290 0.99 9.37 13.86
CA LYS A 290 1.87 10.51 14.08
C LYS A 290 2.78 10.27 15.29
N GLU A 291 4.09 10.37 15.11
CA GLU A 291 5.03 10.20 16.22
C GLU A 291 5.06 11.46 17.10
N GLN A 292 5.02 11.29 18.42
CA GLN A 292 5.02 12.41 19.38
C GLN A 292 6.43 12.97 19.63
N ASP A 293 7.50 12.21 19.37
CA ASP A 293 8.89 12.60 19.58
C ASP A 293 9.59 13.00 18.28
N SER A 294 9.86 14.31 18.13
CA SER A 294 10.46 14.95 16.95
C SER A 294 11.97 14.73 16.76
N VAL A 295 12.58 13.83 17.53
CA VAL A 295 14.06 13.64 17.53
C VAL A 295 14.53 12.87 16.27
N GLN A 296 13.67 12.11 15.60
CA GLN A 296 14.05 11.21 14.48
C GLN A 296 13.71 11.71 13.06
N ASP A 297 13.26 12.96 12.88
CA ASP A 297 12.82 13.50 11.57
C ASP A 297 11.71 12.63 10.90
N ARG A 298 11.06 11.77 11.68
CA ARG A 298 9.96 10.91 11.26
C ARG A 298 8.67 11.47 11.83
N MET A 299 7.86 12.09 10.97
CA MET A 299 6.58 12.65 11.39
C MET A 299 5.50 11.57 11.55
N TYR A 300 5.56 10.52 10.73
CA TYR A 300 4.57 9.45 10.69
C TYR A 300 5.23 8.08 10.49
N SER A 301 4.70 7.05 11.16
CA SER A 301 5.10 5.66 10.96
C SER A 301 3.90 4.72 10.77
N PRO A 302 4.04 3.70 9.91
CA PRO A 302 2.97 2.76 9.65
C PRO A 302 2.74 1.86 10.85
N LYS A 303 1.47 1.71 11.24
CA LYS A 303 0.99 0.82 12.30
C LYS A 303 -0.17 0.00 11.79
N PHE A 304 -0.30 -1.21 12.33
CA PHE A 304 -1.44 -2.07 12.03
C PHE A 304 -2.38 -2.07 13.23
N LEU A 305 -3.62 -1.64 13.03
CA LEU A 305 -4.64 -1.62 14.07
C LEU A 305 -5.60 -2.78 13.86
N ALA A 306 -6.11 -3.33 14.97
CA ALA A 306 -7.17 -4.34 14.92
C ALA A 306 -8.16 -4.15 16.08
N LEU A 307 -9.45 -4.06 15.74
CA LEU A 307 -10.56 -4.12 16.68
C LEU A 307 -10.99 -5.57 16.84
N ARG A 308 -10.79 -6.14 18.03
CA ARG A 308 -11.12 -7.53 18.35
C ARG A 308 -11.77 -7.61 19.72
N GLY A 309 -12.96 -8.22 19.78
CA GLY A 309 -13.75 -8.28 21.00
C GLY A 309 -13.94 -6.90 21.62
N SER A 310 -13.53 -6.74 22.87
CA SER A 310 -13.65 -5.50 23.65
C SER A 310 -12.47 -4.53 23.49
N SER A 311 -11.52 -4.81 22.59
CA SER A 311 -10.22 -4.13 22.59
C SER A 311 -9.75 -3.67 21.22
N LEU A 312 -9.10 -2.51 21.21
CA LEU A 312 -8.28 -2.01 20.11
C LEU A 312 -6.83 -2.43 20.35
N PHE A 313 -6.26 -3.17 19.41
CA PHE A 313 -4.86 -3.59 19.41
C PHE A 313 -4.04 -2.79 18.42
N LYS A 314 -2.81 -2.45 18.79
CA LYS A 314 -1.81 -1.82 17.93
C LYS A 314 -0.62 -2.74 17.71
N PHE A 315 -0.19 -2.91 16.47
CA PHE A 315 0.94 -3.73 16.06
C PHE A 315 1.88 -2.97 15.12
N SER A 316 3.15 -3.41 15.03
CA SER A 316 4.09 -3.00 13.99
C SER A 316 3.86 -3.70 12.64
N ALA A 317 3.22 -4.86 12.66
CA ALA A 317 2.91 -5.66 11.47
C ALA A 317 1.58 -6.43 11.64
N PRO A 318 0.93 -6.87 10.55
CA PRO A 318 -0.35 -7.57 10.63
C PRO A 318 -0.21 -8.90 11.41
N PRO A 319 -1.12 -9.21 12.36
CA PRO A 319 -1.11 -10.50 13.02
C PRO A 319 -1.56 -11.59 12.05
N VAL A 320 -0.69 -12.58 11.78
CA VAL A 320 -0.96 -13.67 10.83
C VAL A 320 -1.48 -14.91 11.57
N THR A 321 -1.02 -15.12 12.79
CA THR A 321 -1.34 -16.26 13.64
C THR A 321 -2.06 -15.82 14.91
N THR A 322 -2.70 -16.76 15.62
CA THR A 322 -3.30 -16.49 16.94
C THR A 322 -2.27 -16.08 17.98
N TRP A 323 -1.00 -16.51 17.83
CA TRP A 323 0.10 -16.13 18.71
C TRP A 323 0.52 -14.67 18.53
N ASP A 324 0.42 -14.11 17.32
CA ASP A 324 0.83 -12.72 17.08
C ASP A 324 0.04 -11.70 17.92
N TRP A 325 -1.17 -12.05 18.37
CA TRP A 325 -1.98 -11.21 19.25
C TRP A 325 -1.35 -10.95 20.61
N THR A 326 -0.45 -11.82 21.08
CA THR A 326 0.29 -11.58 22.34
C THR A 326 1.45 -10.60 22.15
N ARG A 327 1.79 -10.27 20.90
CA ARG A 327 2.87 -9.35 20.53
C ARG A 327 2.36 -7.94 20.20
N ALA A 328 1.11 -7.62 20.54
CA ALA A 328 0.58 -6.28 20.40
C ALA A 328 1.44 -5.28 21.19
N GLU A 329 1.80 -4.16 20.55
CA GLU A 329 2.57 -3.08 21.18
C GLU A 329 1.76 -2.40 22.28
N LYS A 330 0.47 -2.19 22.02
CA LYS A 330 -0.50 -1.61 22.96
C LYS A 330 -1.87 -2.26 22.76
N SER A 331 -2.66 -2.29 23.82
CA SER A 331 -4.06 -2.73 23.82
C SER A 331 -4.88 -1.77 24.65
N PHE A 332 -6.06 -1.40 24.16
CA PHE A 332 -6.97 -0.47 24.83
C PHE A 332 -8.38 -1.05 24.89
N THR A 333 -9.09 -0.83 26.00
CA THR A 333 -10.50 -1.21 26.10
C THR A 333 -11.36 -0.19 25.35
N VAL A 334 -12.23 -0.66 24.45
CA VAL A 334 -12.96 0.21 23.50
C VAL A 334 -13.86 1.23 24.21
N TYR A 335 -14.51 0.86 25.33
CA TYR A 335 -15.35 1.80 26.09
C TYR A 335 -14.56 2.75 27.01
N GLU A 336 -13.23 2.58 27.13
CA GLU A 336 -12.34 3.46 27.93
C GLU A 336 -11.50 4.38 27.04
N ILE A 337 -11.72 4.36 25.73
CA ILE A 337 -11.10 5.24 24.74
C ILE A 337 -12.15 6.04 23.97
N MET A 338 -11.72 7.16 23.39
CA MET A 338 -12.57 7.98 22.54
C MET A 338 -11.97 8.09 21.13
N CYS A 339 -12.66 7.52 20.14
CA CYS A 339 -12.31 7.72 18.74
C CYS A 339 -13.01 8.97 18.19
N LYS A 340 -12.25 9.92 17.62
CA LYS A 340 -12.78 11.15 17.02
C LYS A 340 -12.31 11.27 15.57
N ILE A 341 -13.24 11.41 14.63
CA ILE A 341 -12.91 11.76 13.24
C ILE A 341 -12.55 13.24 13.18
N LEU A 342 -11.39 13.56 12.61
CA LEU A 342 -10.90 14.93 12.54
C LEU A 342 -11.44 15.62 11.30
N LYS A 343 -12.02 16.81 11.50
CA LYS A 343 -12.43 17.69 10.40
C LYS A 343 -11.24 18.49 9.90
N ASP A 344 -11.40 19.13 8.75
CA ASP A 344 -10.35 19.98 8.17
C ASP A 344 -9.81 21.06 9.13
N SER A 345 -10.64 21.58 10.03
CA SER A 345 -10.23 22.55 11.06
C SER A 345 -9.35 21.96 12.16
N ASP A 346 -9.43 20.65 12.36
CA ASP A 346 -8.83 19.91 13.47
C ASP A 346 -7.61 19.10 13.01
N LEU A 347 -7.28 19.16 11.71
CA LEU A 347 -6.11 18.50 11.13
C LEU A 347 -4.83 19.15 11.66
N LEU A 348 -3.88 18.30 12.04
CA LEU A 348 -2.60 18.76 12.59
C LEU A 348 -1.58 19.17 11.52
N ASP A 349 -1.80 18.76 10.27
CA ASP A 349 -0.91 18.96 9.13
C ASP A 349 -1.66 18.69 7.81
N LYS A 350 -0.94 18.51 6.70
CA LYS A 350 -1.54 18.33 5.37
C LYS A 350 -2.16 16.95 5.13
N ARG A 351 -1.99 15.99 6.06
CA ARG A 351 -2.63 14.69 5.92
C ARG A 351 -4.13 14.81 6.03
N LYS A 352 -4.81 14.13 5.12
CA LYS A 352 -6.26 14.05 5.10
C LYS A 352 -6.71 12.74 5.72
N HIS A 353 -8.01 12.63 5.95
CA HIS A 353 -8.65 11.41 6.43
C HIS A 353 -8.05 10.92 7.75
N CYS A 354 -8.04 11.80 8.74
CA CYS A 354 -7.43 11.56 10.03
C CYS A 354 -8.48 11.27 11.11
N PHE A 355 -8.09 10.46 12.09
CA PHE A 355 -8.85 10.26 13.32
C PHE A 355 -7.89 10.23 14.51
N SER A 356 -8.38 10.63 15.69
CA SER A 356 -7.64 10.48 16.94
C SER A 356 -8.28 9.45 17.85
N VAL A 357 -7.45 8.83 18.68
CA VAL A 357 -7.89 7.96 19.78
C VAL A 357 -7.35 8.54 21.08
N GLN A 358 -8.25 9.10 21.89
CA GLN A 358 -7.93 9.59 23.23
C GLN A 358 -7.95 8.43 24.21
N THR A 359 -6.86 8.26 24.95
CA THR A 359 -6.69 7.20 25.93
C THR A 359 -7.19 7.62 27.31
N GLU A 360 -7.25 6.68 28.25
CA GLU A 360 -7.64 6.98 29.64
C GLU A 360 -6.69 7.92 30.39
N SER A 361 -5.46 8.14 29.89
CA SER A 361 -4.56 9.17 30.43
C SER A 361 -4.87 10.58 29.92
N GLY A 362 -5.82 10.72 28.98
CA GLY A 362 -6.14 11.97 28.30
C GLY A 362 -5.27 12.26 27.09
N GLU A 363 -4.25 11.43 26.82
CA GLU A 363 -3.36 11.57 25.66
C GLU A 363 -4.06 11.16 24.36
N ASP A 364 -3.94 12.01 23.34
CA ASP A 364 -4.41 11.74 21.98
C ASP A 364 -3.32 11.06 21.14
N MET A 365 -3.68 9.92 20.54
CA MET A 365 -2.93 9.32 19.43
C MET A 365 -3.58 9.71 18.11
N PHE A 366 -2.79 10.14 17.13
CA PHE A 366 -3.29 10.61 15.84
C PHE A 366 -2.96 9.62 14.74
N PHE A 367 -3.97 9.26 13.94
CA PHE A 367 -3.86 8.30 12.85
C PHE A 367 -4.39 8.90 11.55
N SER A 368 -3.79 8.50 10.44
CA SER A 368 -4.22 8.84 9.09
C SER A 368 -4.36 7.59 8.22
N VAL A 369 -5.28 7.65 7.26
CA VAL A 369 -5.48 6.62 6.22
C VAL A 369 -5.41 7.24 4.83
N GLU A 370 -5.25 6.40 3.80
CA GLU A 370 -4.99 6.88 2.43
C GLU A 370 -6.26 7.33 1.72
N LEU A 371 -7.42 6.74 2.06
CA LEU A 371 -8.70 7.01 1.41
C LEU A 371 -9.80 7.37 2.41
N GLU A 372 -10.70 8.27 2.00
CA GLU A 372 -11.90 8.63 2.77
C GLU A 372 -12.79 7.42 3.09
N CYS A 373 -12.93 6.49 2.14
CA CYS A 373 -13.72 5.28 2.36
C CYS A 373 -13.14 4.39 3.47
N GLU A 374 -11.82 4.38 3.65
CA GLU A 374 -11.17 3.64 4.74
C GLU A 374 -11.46 4.28 6.09
N LEU A 375 -11.46 5.62 6.16
CA LEU A 375 -11.81 6.36 7.38
C LEU A 375 -13.25 6.05 7.81
N LEU A 376 -14.18 6.04 6.86
CA LEU A 376 -15.58 5.69 7.14
C LEU A 376 -15.74 4.23 7.59
N ILE A 377 -14.91 3.31 7.10
CA ILE A 377 -14.90 1.92 7.59
C ILE A 377 -14.38 1.87 9.03
N TRP A 378 -13.30 2.59 9.34
CA TRP A 378 -12.79 2.70 10.71
C TRP A 378 -13.83 3.27 11.67
N GLU A 379 -14.48 4.38 11.29
CA GLU A 379 -15.54 4.99 12.10
C GLU A 379 -16.66 3.98 12.42
N LYS A 380 -17.17 3.30 11.38
CA LYS A 380 -18.21 2.27 11.54
C LYS A 380 -17.73 1.09 12.39
N ALA A 381 -16.49 0.68 12.24
CA ALA A 381 -15.92 -0.42 13.02
C ALA A 381 -15.80 -0.05 14.51
N PHE A 382 -15.37 1.17 14.84
CA PHE A 382 -15.34 1.68 16.21
C PHE A 382 -16.74 1.78 16.82
N GLN A 383 -17.71 2.31 16.07
CA GLN A 383 -19.11 2.37 16.51
C GLN A 383 -19.66 0.96 16.79
N MET A 384 -19.42 0.01 15.89
CA MET A 384 -19.84 -1.39 16.06
C MET A 384 -19.17 -2.06 17.27
N ALA A 385 -17.86 -1.91 17.43
CA ALA A 385 -17.11 -2.45 18.56
C ALA A 385 -17.61 -1.88 19.90
N THR A 386 -17.84 -0.57 19.93
CA THR A 386 -18.38 0.12 21.12
C THR A 386 -19.76 -0.40 21.46
N PHE A 387 -20.64 -0.51 20.46
CA PHE A 387 -22.00 -1.01 20.64
C PHE A 387 -22.01 -2.43 21.21
N LEU A 388 -21.33 -3.36 20.54
CA LEU A 388 -21.30 -4.77 20.93
C LEU A 388 -20.75 -4.94 22.34
N GLU A 389 -19.74 -4.17 22.70
CA GLU A 389 -19.15 -4.24 24.04
C GLU A 389 -20.07 -3.67 25.12
N VAL A 390 -20.70 -2.52 24.89
CA VAL A 390 -21.66 -1.93 25.82
C VAL A 390 -22.88 -2.85 26.02
N GLU A 391 -23.41 -3.41 24.93
CA GLU A 391 -24.50 -4.38 24.98
C GLU A 391 -24.08 -5.65 25.73
N ARG A 392 -22.81 -6.07 25.62
CA ARG A 392 -22.32 -7.23 26.35
C ARG A 392 -22.19 -6.97 27.85
N ILE A 393 -21.63 -5.84 28.26
CA ILE A 393 -21.38 -5.56 29.68
C ILE A 393 -22.64 -5.09 30.41
N GLN A 394 -23.59 -4.48 29.71
CA GLN A 394 -24.84 -3.88 30.22
C GLN A 394 -24.68 -2.77 31.26
N CYS A 395 -23.68 -2.81 32.12
CA CYS A 395 -23.37 -1.76 33.09
C CYS A 395 -21.88 -1.71 33.44
N LYS A 396 -21.43 -0.56 33.92
CA LYS A 396 -20.08 -0.35 34.45
C LYS A 396 -20.14 0.57 35.66
N THR A 397 -19.44 0.18 36.73
CA THR A 397 -19.37 0.96 37.98
C THR A 397 -17.97 1.55 38.15
N TYR A 398 -17.92 2.84 38.48
CA TYR A 398 -16.71 3.57 38.84
C TYR A 398 -16.81 4.05 40.29
N ALA A 399 -15.71 3.95 41.03
CA ALA A 399 -15.60 4.57 42.34
C ALA A 399 -15.48 6.09 42.17
N CYS A 400 -16.21 6.85 42.97
CA CYS A 400 -16.17 8.31 42.96
C CYS A 400 -16.33 8.88 44.36
N ILE A 401 -16.03 10.16 44.51
CA ILE A 401 -16.20 10.89 45.76
C ILE A 401 -17.32 11.92 45.57
N MET A 402 -18.26 11.94 46.50
CA MET A 402 -19.32 12.95 46.58
C MET A 402 -19.37 13.47 48.00
N GLU A 403 -19.21 14.78 48.19
CA GLU A 403 -19.23 15.41 49.53
C GLU A 403 -18.31 14.71 50.55
N SER A 404 -17.10 14.33 50.13
CA SER A 404 -16.10 13.59 50.94
C SER A 404 -16.46 12.14 51.32
N HIS A 405 -17.53 11.58 50.74
CA HIS A 405 -17.92 10.19 50.93
C HIS A 405 -17.56 9.35 49.70
N LEU A 406 -17.13 8.10 49.92
CA LEU A 406 -16.84 7.18 48.84
C LEU A 406 -18.14 6.57 48.30
N MET A 407 -18.37 6.82 47.02
CA MET A 407 -19.56 6.43 46.28
C MET A 407 -19.20 5.48 45.13
N GLY A 408 -20.21 4.80 44.61
CA GLY A 408 -20.14 4.11 43.32
C GLY A 408 -21.12 4.74 42.33
N LEU A 409 -20.60 5.23 41.19
CA LEU A 409 -21.41 5.61 40.05
C LEU A 409 -21.50 4.43 39.09
N THR A 410 -22.70 3.91 38.87
CA THR A 410 -22.98 2.92 37.83
C THR A 410 -23.64 3.58 36.64
N ILE A 411 -23.06 3.34 35.47
CA ILE A 411 -23.65 3.65 34.17
C ILE A 411 -24.25 2.33 33.68
N ASP A 412 -25.57 2.26 33.66
CA ASP A 412 -26.33 1.08 33.28
C ASP A 412 -27.10 1.36 31.99
N PHE A 413 -27.02 0.43 31.05
CA PHE A 413 -27.65 0.55 29.75
C PHE A 413 -29.18 0.66 29.91
N GLY A 414 -29.84 -0.17 30.72
CA GLY A 414 -31.28 -0.09 30.91
C GLY A 414 -31.71 1.08 31.80
N MET A 415 -31.02 1.26 32.92
CA MET A 415 -31.47 2.10 34.03
C MET A 415 -30.91 3.53 34.00
N GLY A 416 -29.87 3.80 33.21
CA GLY A 416 -29.16 5.07 33.17
C GLY A 416 -28.11 5.18 34.28
N PHE A 417 -28.07 6.32 34.97
CA PHE A 417 -27.10 6.64 36.00
C PHE A 417 -27.63 6.25 37.38
N VAL A 418 -26.83 5.55 38.16
CA VAL A 418 -27.14 5.16 39.55
C VAL A 418 -25.96 5.51 40.44
N CYS A 419 -26.19 6.33 41.46
CA CYS A 419 -25.18 6.59 42.49
C CYS A 419 -25.60 5.95 43.80
N PHE A 420 -24.69 5.22 44.41
CA PHE A 420 -24.92 4.53 45.67
C PHE A 420 -23.71 4.66 46.61
N ASP A 421 -23.95 4.61 47.90
CA ASP A 421 -22.90 4.66 48.92
C ASP A 421 -22.07 3.37 48.90
N ALA A 422 -20.74 3.50 48.84
CA ALA A 422 -19.88 2.34 48.60
C ALA A 422 -19.91 1.32 49.75
N ALA A 423 -20.16 1.77 50.99
CA ALA A 423 -20.16 0.95 52.19
C ALA A 423 -21.52 0.27 52.42
N SER A 424 -22.60 1.05 52.49
CA SER A 424 -23.96 0.58 52.78
C SER A 424 -24.68 -0.01 51.56
N LYS A 425 -24.19 0.27 50.34
CA LYS A 425 -24.88 -0.02 49.07
C LYS A 425 -26.25 0.66 48.93
N ALA A 426 -26.56 1.65 49.77
CA ALA A 426 -27.78 2.42 49.67
C ALA A 426 -27.73 3.30 48.40
N VAL A 427 -28.80 3.27 47.60
CA VAL A 427 -28.93 4.12 46.41
C VAL A 427 -29.33 5.52 46.82
N LEU A 428 -28.57 6.52 46.39
CA LEU A 428 -28.85 7.93 46.69
C LEU A 428 -29.75 8.55 45.62
N TRP A 429 -29.45 8.27 44.35
CA TRP A 429 -30.23 8.79 43.24
C TRP A 429 -30.09 7.90 42.01
N ARG A 430 -31.10 7.99 41.14
CA ARG A 430 -31.19 7.28 39.87
C ARG A 430 -31.78 8.21 38.82
N TYR A 431 -31.12 8.32 37.67
CA TYR A 431 -31.60 9.12 36.55
C TYR A 431 -31.43 8.36 35.24
N LYS A 432 -32.45 8.40 34.38
CA LYS A 432 -32.36 7.84 33.02
C LYS A 432 -31.48 8.72 32.13
N PHE A 433 -30.94 8.16 31.05
CA PHE A 433 -30.20 8.92 30.02
C PHE A 433 -30.99 10.13 29.49
N SER A 434 -32.31 10.00 29.29
CA SER A 434 -33.19 11.09 28.82
C SER A 434 -33.34 12.26 29.80
N GLN A 435 -32.99 12.05 31.08
CA GLN A 435 -33.05 13.07 32.11
C GLN A 435 -31.76 13.90 32.16
N LEU A 436 -30.66 13.45 31.56
CA LEU A 436 -29.44 14.25 31.48
C LEU A 436 -29.63 15.41 30.50
N LYS A 437 -29.53 16.65 30.98
CA LYS A 437 -29.67 17.87 30.17
C LYS A 437 -28.34 18.52 29.82
N GLY A 438 -27.30 18.23 30.59
CA GLY A 438 -25.95 18.70 30.33
C GLY A 438 -24.96 18.02 31.25
N SER A 439 -23.71 17.99 30.81
CA SER A 439 -22.56 17.58 31.61
C SER A 439 -21.43 18.55 31.34
N SER A 440 -20.62 18.81 32.37
CA SER A 440 -19.39 19.59 32.26
C SER A 440 -18.33 18.96 33.14
N ASP A 441 -17.08 19.05 32.75
CA ASP A 441 -15.93 18.57 33.53
C ASP A 441 -14.88 19.67 33.70
N ASP A 442 -13.96 19.47 34.64
CA ASP A 442 -12.84 20.38 34.92
C ASP A 442 -11.54 20.01 34.17
N GLY A 443 -11.59 19.00 33.29
CA GLY A 443 -10.43 18.43 32.60
C GLY A 443 -9.43 17.70 33.50
N LYS A 444 -9.74 17.49 34.79
CA LYS A 444 -8.82 16.90 35.77
C LYS A 444 -9.42 15.70 36.50
N SER A 445 -10.48 15.93 37.27
CA SER A 445 -11.02 14.92 38.19
C SER A 445 -12.52 15.03 38.43
N LYS A 446 -13.14 16.18 38.15
CA LYS A 446 -14.53 16.44 38.54
C LYS A 446 -15.44 16.50 37.34
N ILE A 447 -16.61 15.86 37.48
CA ILE A 447 -17.74 16.00 36.56
C ILE A 447 -18.93 16.56 37.31
N LYS A 448 -19.65 17.46 36.64
CA LYS A 448 -20.96 17.94 37.04
C LYS A 448 -22.01 17.50 36.03
N PHE A 449 -22.99 16.73 36.51
CA PHE A 449 -24.16 16.34 35.74
C PHE A 449 -25.35 17.25 36.07
N LEU A 450 -26.11 17.63 35.05
CA LEU A 450 -27.36 18.37 35.16
C LEU A 450 -28.51 17.45 34.79
N PHE A 451 -29.24 16.96 35.80
CA PHE A 451 -30.39 16.07 35.60
C PHE A 451 -31.70 16.83 35.77
N GLN A 452 -32.66 16.59 34.87
CA GLN A 452 -34.02 17.06 35.04
C GLN A 452 -34.85 16.05 35.82
N ASN A 453 -35.39 16.50 36.94
CA ASN A 453 -36.33 15.72 37.74
C ASN A 453 -37.67 15.57 36.96
N GLN A 454 -38.25 14.37 36.98
CA GLN A 454 -39.44 14.05 36.20
C GLN A 454 -40.69 14.75 36.73
N ASP A 455 -40.80 14.93 38.05
CA ASP A 455 -42.01 15.45 38.70
C ASP A 455 -41.99 16.97 38.77
N SER A 456 -40.88 17.56 39.24
CA SER A 456 -40.75 19.01 39.44
C SER A 456 -40.28 19.77 38.19
N LYS A 457 -39.77 19.07 37.17
CA LYS A 457 -39.06 19.63 36.01
C LYS A 457 -37.84 20.49 36.36
N SER A 458 -37.44 20.56 37.64
CA SER A 458 -36.27 21.29 38.09
C SER A 458 -34.99 20.60 37.65
N ILE A 459 -33.94 21.40 37.43
CA ILE A 459 -32.60 20.89 37.11
C ILE A 459 -31.82 20.73 38.41
N GLU A 460 -31.36 19.51 38.67
CA GLU A 460 -30.49 19.17 39.79
C GLU A 460 -29.06 18.98 39.30
N ALA A 461 -28.12 19.64 39.95
CA ALA A 461 -26.69 19.46 39.69
C ALA A 461 -26.11 18.40 40.64
N LYS A 462 -25.44 17.39 40.09
CA LYS A 462 -24.69 16.39 40.86
C LYS A 462 -23.21 16.48 40.47
N GLU A 463 -22.35 16.78 41.43
CA GLU A 463 -20.90 16.87 41.25
C GLU A 463 -20.23 15.62 41.84
N LEU A 464 -19.35 15.00 41.06
CA LEU A 464 -18.63 13.77 41.42
C LEU A 464 -17.16 13.93 41.06
N GLU A 465 -16.28 13.42 41.92
CA GLU A 465 -14.84 13.40 41.71
C GLU A 465 -14.34 11.97 41.47
N PHE A 466 -13.44 11.80 40.50
CA PHE A 466 -12.90 10.52 40.04
C PHE A 466 -11.38 10.55 40.00
N SER A 467 -10.76 9.41 40.26
CA SER A 467 -9.31 9.23 40.11
C SER A 467 -8.87 9.16 38.64
N ASN A 468 -9.72 8.62 37.77
CA ASN A 468 -9.52 8.56 36.33
C ASN A 468 -10.76 9.12 35.62
N LEU A 469 -10.73 10.43 35.39
CA LEU A 469 -11.83 11.15 34.77
C LEU A 469 -12.09 10.69 33.32
N PHE A 470 -11.03 10.53 32.52
CA PHE A 470 -11.16 10.20 31.09
C PHE A 470 -11.79 8.82 30.87
N ALA A 471 -11.41 7.80 31.63
CA ALA A 471 -12.05 6.48 31.52
C ALA A 471 -13.57 6.55 31.77
N VAL A 472 -13.99 7.38 32.73
CA VAL A 472 -15.42 7.59 33.05
C VAL A 472 -16.12 8.34 31.92
N LEU A 473 -15.53 9.43 31.43
CA LEU A 473 -16.08 10.21 30.30
C LEU A 473 -16.24 9.36 29.04
N HIS A 474 -15.20 8.58 28.70
CA HIS A 474 -15.21 7.68 27.56
C HIS A 474 -16.27 6.59 27.72
N CYS A 475 -16.42 6.02 28.93
CA CYS A 475 -17.46 5.04 29.20
C CYS A 475 -18.87 5.63 29.08
N ILE A 476 -19.10 6.82 29.61
CA ILE A 476 -20.39 7.52 29.48
C ILE A 476 -20.70 7.74 28.00
N HIS A 477 -19.71 8.23 27.23
CA HIS A 477 -19.87 8.44 25.79
C HIS A 477 -20.16 7.13 25.05
N ALA A 478 -19.46 6.05 25.36
CA ALA A 478 -19.69 4.73 24.79
C ALA A 478 -21.14 4.25 25.03
N PHE A 479 -21.65 4.39 26.26
CA PHE A 479 -23.02 4.02 26.59
C PHE A 479 -24.05 4.90 25.88
N PHE A 480 -23.81 6.21 25.77
CA PHE A 480 -24.67 7.10 25.00
C PHE A 480 -24.65 6.75 23.50
N ALA A 481 -23.48 6.54 22.92
CA ALA A 481 -23.33 6.19 21.51
C ALA A 481 -24.07 4.87 21.21
N ALA A 482 -23.91 3.86 22.06
CA ALA A 482 -24.63 2.59 21.92
C ALA A 482 -26.16 2.77 22.05
N LYS A 483 -26.61 3.65 22.95
CA LYS A 483 -28.03 3.98 23.09
C LYS A 483 -28.62 4.67 21.89
N VAL A 484 -27.89 5.63 21.31
CA VAL A 484 -28.31 6.31 20.09
C VAL A 484 -28.35 5.32 18.92
N ALA A 485 -27.37 4.43 18.83
CA ALA A 485 -27.32 3.40 17.79
C ALA A 485 -28.50 2.41 17.85
N CYS A 486 -29.00 2.05 19.05
CA CYS A 486 -30.23 1.26 19.20
C CYS A 486 -31.49 1.95 18.65
N LEU A 487 -31.50 3.28 18.54
CA LEU A 487 -32.63 4.05 18.03
C LEU A 487 -32.58 4.25 16.51
N ASP A 488 -31.46 3.90 15.88
CA ASP A 488 -31.27 3.98 14.43
C ASP A 488 -31.68 2.65 13.77
N PRO A 489 -32.80 2.62 13.01
CA PRO A 489 -33.27 1.41 12.33
C PRO A 489 -32.22 0.83 11.38
N MET A 490 -31.44 1.67 10.71
CA MET A 490 -30.43 1.25 9.74
C MET A 490 -29.27 0.51 10.42
N PHE A 491 -28.92 0.93 11.64
CA PHE A 491 -27.91 0.28 12.44
C PHE A 491 -28.41 -1.09 12.95
N VAL A 492 -29.65 -1.16 13.43
CA VAL A 492 -30.26 -2.41 13.93
C VAL A 492 -30.44 -3.46 12.81
N GLU A 493 -30.85 -3.05 11.60
CA GLU A 493 -30.95 -3.95 10.45
C GLU A 493 -29.60 -4.56 10.04
N SER A 494 -28.50 -3.79 10.19
CA SER A 494 -27.15 -4.27 9.92
C SER A 494 -26.67 -5.35 10.91
N GLN A 495 -27.32 -5.50 12.07
CA GLN A 495 -27.07 -6.57 13.04
C GLN A 495 -27.83 -7.86 12.70
N GLY A 496 -29.07 -7.76 12.20
CA GLY A 496 -29.93 -8.92 11.89
C GLY A 496 -29.39 -9.79 10.74
N THR A 497 -28.65 -9.18 9.81
CA THR A 497 -27.95 -9.89 8.73
C THR A 497 -26.62 -10.51 9.18
N ALA A 498 -26.12 -10.20 10.38
CA ALA A 498 -24.90 -10.81 10.92
C ALA A 498 -25.16 -12.14 11.66
N THR A 499 -26.39 -12.41 12.09
CA THR A 499 -26.72 -13.55 12.97
C THR A 499 -27.37 -14.74 12.29
N THR A 500 -27.85 -14.66 11.03
CA THR A 500 -28.54 -15.81 10.39
C THR A 500 -28.05 -16.19 8.98
N THR A 501 -27.34 -15.36 8.23
CA THR A 501 -26.71 -15.75 6.95
C THR A 501 -25.52 -14.85 6.66
N GLY A 502 -24.46 -15.40 6.05
CA GLY A 502 -23.18 -14.71 5.86
C GLY A 502 -23.30 -13.27 5.32
N ILE A 503 -22.66 -12.35 6.04
CA ILE A 503 -22.51 -10.91 5.76
C ILE A 503 -22.55 -10.57 4.25
N ALA A 504 -23.67 -9.99 3.82
CA ALA A 504 -23.85 -9.37 2.50
C ALA A 504 -23.15 -7.99 2.41
N SER A 505 -22.92 -7.54 1.18
CA SER A 505 -22.16 -6.35 0.77
C SER A 505 -22.60 -5.03 1.42
N LEU A 506 -21.66 -4.28 2.01
CA LEU A 506 -21.85 -2.95 2.65
C LEU A 506 -21.75 -1.76 1.66
N SER A 507 -22.10 -1.95 0.39
CA SER A 507 -21.81 -0.97 -0.68
C SER A 507 -22.98 -0.06 -1.09
N SER A 508 -24.10 -0.03 -0.37
CA SER A 508 -25.28 0.74 -0.81
C SER A 508 -26.03 1.38 0.35
N LEU A 509 -25.41 2.37 0.99
CA LEU A 509 -26.13 3.32 1.85
C LEU A 509 -25.56 4.72 1.61
N SER A 510 -26.20 5.47 0.71
CA SER A 510 -26.12 6.92 0.68
C SER A 510 -26.95 7.46 1.86
N CYS A 511 -26.30 8.00 2.89
CA CYS A 511 -27.02 8.63 4.00
C CYS A 511 -26.90 10.17 3.89
N ASN A 512 -28.05 10.81 3.73
CA ASN A 512 -28.23 12.24 3.97
C ASN A 512 -27.78 12.58 5.39
N SER A 513 -26.81 13.48 5.49
CA SER A 513 -26.20 13.94 6.73
C SER A 513 -27.14 14.86 7.52
N GLN A 514 -27.92 14.32 8.47
CA GLN A 514 -28.49 15.11 9.57
C GLN A 514 -28.59 14.26 10.85
N THR A 515 -27.47 14.11 11.56
CA THR A 515 -27.49 13.77 13.00
C THR A 515 -27.59 15.06 13.84
N PRO A 516 -28.42 15.09 14.91
CA PRO A 516 -28.56 16.27 15.74
C PRO A 516 -27.32 16.47 16.61
N LYS A 517 -26.69 17.65 16.45
CA LYS A 517 -25.49 18.10 17.18
C LYS A 517 -25.80 18.32 18.65
N LEU A 518 -25.14 17.58 19.55
CA LEU A 518 -24.89 18.07 20.91
C LEU A 518 -23.71 19.05 20.83
N LYS A 519 -24.01 20.34 21.03
CA LYS A 519 -23.01 21.40 21.14
C LYS A 519 -22.31 21.25 22.49
N TYR A 520 -21.03 20.88 22.48
CA TYR A 520 -20.13 21.14 23.59
C TYR A 520 -19.64 22.59 23.45
N ALA A 521 -19.93 23.43 24.44
CA ALA A 521 -19.21 24.67 24.62
C ALA A 521 -17.93 24.32 25.38
N THR A 522 -16.78 24.62 24.77
CA THR A 522 -15.45 24.64 25.42
C THR A 522 -15.43 25.49 26.66
#